data_AF-A0A809YKC5-F1
#
_entry.id   AF-A0A809YKC5-F1
#
_cell.length_a   1.000
_cell.length_b   1.000
_cell.length_c   1.000
_cell.angle_alpha   90.00
_cell.angle_beta   90.00
_cell.angle_gamma   90.00
#
_symmetry.space_group_name_H-M   'P 1'
#
loop_
_entity.id
_entity.type
_entity.pdbx_description
1 polymer ?
#
loop_
_entity_poly.entity_id
_entity_poly.type
_entity_poly.pdbx_seq_one_letter_code
_entity_poly.pdbx_strand_id
1 'polypeptide(L)' 'MGTRANTHTETYFLRLLELSPFERRTRGGWRFGTRRISDGVADRLIASGRAEIRGEQLHHKAEAT' A
#
# COMPACT_ATOMS: atom_id res chain seq x y z
N MET A 1 3.49 12.97 19.62
CA MET A 1 4.30 13.34 18.44
C MET A 1 3.60 12.81 17.21
N GLY A 2 2.76 13.63 16.57
CA GLY A 2 2.07 13.26 15.33
C GLY A 2 3.03 13.36 14.16
N THR A 3 3.45 12.23 13.60
CA THR A 3 4.24 12.21 12.38
C THR A 3 3.42 12.84 11.25
N ARG A 4 3.78 14.04 10.79
CA ARG A 4 3.48 14.52 9.44
C ARG A 4 4.22 13.64 8.43
N ALA A 5 3.99 12.34 8.46
CA ALA A 5 4.58 11.40 7.53
C ALA A 5 3.89 11.57 6.17
N ASN A 6 4.27 12.65 5.49
CA ASN A 6 4.29 12.78 4.05
C ASN A 6 3.04 12.25 3.34
N THR A 7 1.89 12.89 3.57
CA THR A 7 0.60 12.57 2.93
C THR A 7 0.72 12.45 1.41
N HIS A 8 1.66 13.19 0.81
CA HIS A 8 1.98 13.13 -0.62
C HIS A 8 2.50 11.75 -1.07
N THR A 9 3.28 11.08 -0.22
CA THR A 9 3.80 9.73 -0.50
C THR A 9 2.70 8.68 -0.42
N GLU A 10 1.74 8.82 0.49
CA GLU A 10 0.61 7.89 0.61
C GLU A 10 -0.33 7.97 -0.60
N THR A 11 -0.70 9.19 -1.01
CA THR A 11 -1.53 9.38 -2.21
C THR A 11 -0.86 8.81 -3.46
N TYR A 12 0.47 8.91 -3.55
CA TYR A 12 1.23 8.30 -4.64
C TYR A 12 1.10 6.76 -4.64
N PHE A 13 1.26 6.10 -3.49
CA PHE A 13 1.15 4.63 -3.42
C PHE A 13 -0.29 4.14 -3.59
N LEU A 14 -1.28 4.90 -3.13
CA LEU A 14 -2.68 4.58 -3.35
C LEU A 14 -3.01 4.57 -4.86
N ARG A 15 -2.57 5.60 -5.60
CA ARG A 15 -2.73 5.64 -7.06
C ARG A 15 -2.04 4.46 -7.77
N LEU A 16 -0.93 3.96 -7.24
CA LEU A 16 -0.32 2.74 -7.80
C LEU A 16 -1.18 1.51 -7.55
N LEU A 17 -1.79 1.37 -6.37
CA LEU A 17 -2.71 0.27 -6.06
C LEU A 17 -3.99 0.28 -6.90
N GLU A 18 -4.45 1.46 -7.30
CA GLU A 18 -5.57 1.61 -8.25
C GLU A 18 -5.22 1.06 -9.65
N LEU A 19 -3.93 1.05 -10.02
CA LEU A 19 -3.46 0.53 -11.31
C LEU A 19 -3.20 -0.98 -11.25
N SER A 20 -2.55 -1.46 -10.19
CA SER A 20 -2.27 -2.89 -10.00
C SER A 20 -1.93 -3.20 -8.53
N PRO A 21 -2.29 -4.40 -8.02
CA PRO A 21 -1.94 -4.81 -6.67
C PRO A 21 -0.43 -4.81 -6.41
N PHE A 22 -0.03 -4.58 -5.16
CA PHE A 22 1.36 -4.80 -4.76
C PHE A 22 1.58 -6.26 -4.42
N GLU A 23 2.71 -6.80 -4.83
CA GLU A 23 3.07 -8.18 -4.53
C GLU A 23 3.95 -8.26 -3.29
N ARG A 24 3.75 -9.31 -2.48
CA ARG A 24 4.64 -9.65 -1.38
C ARG A 24 6.00 -10.10 -1.93
N ARG A 25 7.07 -9.63 -1.30
CA ARG A 25 8.43 -10.09 -1.61
C ARG A 25 8.79 -11.27 -0.71
N THR A 26 9.57 -12.21 -1.24
CA THR A 26 10.08 -13.39 -0.51
C THR A 26 10.91 -13.06 0.74
N ARG A 27 11.54 -11.87 0.79
CA ARG A 27 12.34 -11.40 1.93
C ARG A 27 11.64 -10.31 2.76
N GLY A 28 10.30 -10.24 2.69
CA GLY A 28 9.51 -9.20 3.33
C GLY A 28 9.46 -7.89 2.54
N GLY A 29 8.51 -7.03 2.91
CA GLY A 29 8.16 -5.85 2.13
C GLY A 29 7.27 -6.16 0.92
N TRP A 30 6.87 -5.08 0.26
CA TRP A 30 5.97 -5.08 -0.89
C TRP A 30 6.71 -4.60 -2.15
N ARG A 31 6.16 -4.90 -3.32
CA ARG A 31 6.65 -4.36 -4.59
C ARG A 31 5.52 -4.01 -5.56
N PHE A 32 5.80 -3.05 -6.42
CA PHE A 32 5.03 -2.76 -7.62
C PHE A 32 5.98 -2.82 -8.80
N GLY A 33 5.89 -3.88 -9.61
CA GLY A 33 6.91 -4.19 -10.62
C GLY A 33 8.30 -4.31 -9.99
N THR A 34 9.23 -3.44 -10.41
CA THR A 34 10.60 -3.38 -9.87
C THR A 34 10.74 -2.48 -8.64
N ARG A 35 9.72 -1.69 -8.29
CA ARG A 35 9.77 -0.73 -7.18
C ARG A 35 9.56 -1.43 -5.85
N ARG A 36 10.43 -1.15 -4.87
CA ARG A 36 10.29 -1.63 -3.49
C ARG A 36 9.43 -0.68 -2.66
N ILE A 37 8.59 -1.26 -1.82
CA ILE A 37 7.64 -0.55 -0.94
C ILE A 37 7.81 -1.14 0.47
N SER A 38 7.94 -0.26 1.46
CA SER A 38 8.13 -0.68 2.84
C SER A 38 6.83 -1.21 3.45
N ASP A 39 6.95 -2.11 4.42
CA ASP A 39 5.80 -2.63 5.16
C ASP A 39 5.02 -1.50 5.84
N GLY A 40 5.71 -0.51 6.42
CA GLY A 40 5.04 0.63 7.07
C GLY A 40 4.16 1.48 6.15
N VAL A 41 4.37 1.48 4.82
CA VAL A 41 3.45 2.12 3.87
C VAL A 41 2.19 1.27 3.73
N ALA A 42 2.33 -0.04 3.53
CA ALA A 42 1.21 -0.96 3.43
C ALA A 42 0.37 -0.98 4.71
N ASP A 43 1.03 -1.05 5.87
CA ASP A 43 0.37 -1.04 7.18
C ASP A 43 -0.50 0.19 7.37
N ARG A 44 -0.03 1.37 6.91
CA ARG A 44 -0.80 2.61 7.02
C ARG A 44 -1.97 2.67 6.05
N LEU A 45 -1.82 2.16 4.83
CA LEU A 45 -2.91 2.08 3.86
C LEU A 45 -4.00 1.09 4.33
N ILE A 46 -3.60 -0.01 4.96
CA ILE A 46 -4.52 -0.98 5.58
C ILE A 46 -5.20 -0.36 6.81
N ALA A 47 -4.44 0.27 7.70
CA ALA A 47 -4.97 0.90 8.92
C ALA A 47 -5.93 2.05 8.61
N SER A 48 -5.75 2.74 7.47
CA SER A 48 -6.70 3.77 6.99
C SER A 48 -7.88 3.21 6.20
N GLY A 49 -7.98 1.88 6.04
CA GLY A 49 -9.09 1.22 5.35
C GLY A 49 -9.04 1.34 3.82
N ARG A 50 -7.97 1.90 3.25
CA ARG A 50 -7.83 2.17 1.82
C ARG A 50 -7.23 1.00 1.02
N ALA A 51 -6.64 0.05 1.72
CA ALA A 51 -6.07 -1.15 1.11
C ALA A 51 -6.37 -2.38 1.96
N GLU A 52 -6.33 -3.54 1.32
CA GLU A 52 -6.47 -4.83 2.01
C GLU A 52 -5.57 -5.89 1.40
N ILE A 53 -5.18 -6.88 2.21
CA ILE A 53 -4.37 -7.99 1.76
C ILE A 53 -5.30 -9.10 1.25
N ARG A 54 -5.08 -9.53 0.01
CA ARG A 54 -5.74 -10.69 -0.62
C ARG A 54 -4.66 -11.69 -1.03
N GLY A 55 -4.47 -12.75 -0.22
CA GLY A 55 -3.36 -13.69 -0.41
C GLY A 55 -2.00 -12.99 -0.28
N GLU A 56 -1.13 -13.18 -1.28
CA GLU A 56 0.21 -12.58 -1.33
C GLU A 56 0.23 -11.18 -1.98
N GLN A 57 -0.93 -10.53 -2.08
CA GLN A 57 -1.07 -9.23 -2.73
C GLN A 57 -1.79 -8.21 -1.86
N LEU A 58 -1.39 -6.95 -1.96
CA LEU A 58 -2.08 -5.80 -1.40
C LEU A 58 -2.93 -5.16 -2.49
N HIS A 59 -4.23 -5.03 -2.27
CA HIS A 59 -5.20 -4.49 -3.22
C HIS A 59 -5.74 -3.15 -2.73
N HIS A 60 -6.06 -2.27 -3.67
CA HIS A 60 -6.87 -1.10 -3.34
C HIS A 60 -8.25 -1.55 -2.86
N LYS A 61 -8.69 -0.98 -1.74
CA LYS A 61 -10.05 -1.15 -1.26
C LYS A 61 -10.83 0.09 -1.66
N ALA A 62 -11.44 0.05 -2.85
CA ALA A 62 -12.38 1.08 -3.24
C ALA A 62 -13.48 1.15 -2.18
N GLU A 63 -13.75 2.36 -1.67
CA GLU A 63 -14.89 2.61 -0.81
C GLU A 63 -16.12 2.05 -1.52
N ALA A 64 -16.82 1.11 -0.89
CA ALA A 64 -18.10 0.67 -1.39
C ALA A 64 -19.04 1.86 -1.23
N THR A 65 -19.31 2.56 -2.34
CA THR A 65 -20.32 3.62 -2.43
C THR A 65 -21.67 3.12 -1.94
#